data_AF-A0AB39B5V4-F1
#
_entry.id   AF-A0AB39B5V4-F1
#
_cell.length_a   1.000
_cell.length_b   1.000
_cell.length_c   1.000
_cell.angle_alpha   90.00
_cell.angle_beta   90.00
_cell.angle_gamma   90.00
#
_symmetry.space_group_name_H-M   'P 1'
#
loop_
_entity.id
_entity.type
_entity.pdbx_description
1 polymer ?
#
loop_
_entity_poly.entity_id
_entity_poly.type
_entity_poly.pdbx_seq_one_letter_code
_entity_poly.pdbx_strand_id
1 'polypeptide(L)' 'MSPHVLLDNELDAMAHPSTDLSWSVMVQKLLTEMLADERITIEEFNHYCGRLNKIVAGRKEAA' A
#
# COMPACT_ATOMS: atom_id res chain seq x y z
N MET A 1 7.43 15.45 -1.91
CA MET A 1 6.75 14.45 -2.76
C MET A 1 5.30 14.35 -2.30
N SER A 2 4.34 14.27 -3.23
CA SER A 2 2.91 14.13 -2.87
C SER A 2 2.68 12.80 -2.14
N PRO A 3 1.81 12.74 -1.10
CA PRO A 3 1.47 11.49 -0.42
C PRO A 3 0.95 10.43 -1.41
N HIS A 4 0.14 10.83 -2.40
CA HIS A 4 -0.37 9.92 -3.43
C HIS A 4 0.73 9.28 -4.27
N VAL A 5 1.71 10.08 -4.71
CA VAL A 5 2.84 9.58 -5.51
C VAL A 5 3.70 8.60 -4.71
N LEU A 6 3.92 8.86 -3.41
CA LEU A 6 4.63 7.93 -2.55
C LEU A 6 3.87 6.61 -2.42
N LEU A 7 2.56 6.66 -2.13
CA LEU A 7 1.73 5.47 -1.98
C LEU A 7 1.64 4.65 -3.27
N ASP A 8 1.54 5.31 -4.42
CA ASP A 8 1.57 4.64 -5.72
C ASP A 8 2.89 3.90 -5.94
N ASN A 9 4.02 4.54 -5.68
CA ASN A 9 5.34 3.92 -5.82
C ASN A 9 5.52 2.70 -4.90
N GLU A 10 5.08 2.80 -3.64
CA GLU A 10 5.18 1.70 -2.68
C GLU A 10 4.28 0.52 -3.06
N LEU A 11 3.08 0.79 -3.57
CA LEU A 11 2.16 -0.24 -4.05
C LEU A 11 2.69 -0.92 -5.33
N ASP A 12 3.28 -0.15 -6.24
CA ASP A 12 3.89 -0.69 -7.47
C ASP A 12 5.12 -1.54 -7.14
N ALA A 13 5.95 -1.10 -6.19
CA ALA A 13 7.05 -1.91 -5.66
C ALA A 13 6.55 -3.21 -5.03
N MET A 14 5.47 -3.17 -4.25
CA MET A 14 4.83 -4.35 -3.65
C MET A 14 4.30 -5.35 -4.68
N ALA A 15 3.84 -4.88 -5.84
CA ALA A 15 3.36 -5.76 -6.90
C ALA A 15 4.50 -6.59 -7.53
N HIS A 16 5.75 -6.14 -7.41
CA HIS A 16 6.89 -6.82 -8.03
C HIS A 16 7.24 -8.15 -7.33
N PRO A 17 7.37 -9.30 -8.04
CA PRO A 17 7.59 -10.62 -7.44
C PRO A 17 8.82 -10.75 -6.54
N SER A 18 9.83 -9.91 -6.71
CA SER A 18 11.04 -9.91 -5.87
C SER A 18 10.87 -9.20 -4.53
N THR A 19 9.79 -8.43 -4.34
CA THR A 19 9.52 -7.71 -3.10
C THR A 19 8.93 -8.68 -2.07
N ASP A 20 9.51 -8.74 -0.87
CA ASP A 20 9.02 -9.61 0.19
C ASP A 20 7.58 -9.24 0.60
N LEU A 21 6.72 -10.24 0.79
CA LEU A 21 5.35 -10.04 1.26
C LEU A 21 5.30 -9.38 2.64
N SER A 22 6.33 -9.51 3.47
CA SER A 22 6.41 -8.82 4.77
C SER A 22 6.43 -7.29 4.64
N TRP A 23 6.83 -6.75 3.48
CA TRP A 23 6.81 -5.32 3.19
C TRP A 23 5.39 -4.73 3.18
N SER A 24 4.36 -5.57 3.00
CA SER A 24 2.95 -5.14 3.12
C SER A 24 2.64 -4.49 4.47
N VAL A 25 3.30 -4.93 5.56
CA VAL A 25 3.14 -4.35 6.90
C VAL A 25 3.65 -2.91 6.94
N MET A 26 4.76 -2.62 6.24
CA MET A 26 5.32 -1.28 6.14
C MET A 26 4.36 -0.36 5.39
N VAL A 27 3.86 -0.79 4.22
CA VAL A 27 2.90 0.00 3.41
C VAL A 27 1.60 0.26 4.18
N GLN A 28 1.11 -0.72 4.94
CA GLN A 28 -0.07 -0.52 5.80
C GLN A 28 0.18 0.53 6.88
N LYS A 29 1.35 0.49 7.53
CA LYS A 29 1.73 1.51 8.52
C LYS A 29 1.81 2.91 7.89
N LEU A 30 2.40 3.02 6.72
CA LEU A 30 2.47 4.29 5.97
C LEU A 30 1.08 4.85 5.67
N LEU A 31 0.14 4.00 5.25
CA LEU A 31 -1.25 4.42 5.03
C LEU A 31 -1.91 4.95 6.31
N THR A 32 -1.72 4.26 7.44
CA THR A 32 -2.26 4.69 8.73
C THR A 32 -1.67 6.02 9.18
N GLU A 33 -0.36 6.22 9.03
CA GLU A 33 0.30 7.48 9.35
C GLU A 33 -0.20 8.63 8.46
N MET A 34 -0.36 8.40 7.15
CA MET A 34 -0.87 9.43 6.23
C MET A 34 -2.31 9.84 6.55
N LEU A 35 -3.16 8.90 6.97
CA LEU A 35 -4.52 9.21 7.41
C LEU A 35 -4.50 9.97 8.75
N ALA A 36 -3.68 9.54 9.71
CA ALA A 36 -3.56 10.18 11.02
C ALA A 36 -3.06 11.64 10.92
N ASP A 37 -2.15 11.89 9.96
CA ASP A 37 -1.62 13.23 9.67
C ASP A 37 -2.55 14.06 8.75
N GLU A 38 -3.76 13.55 8.43
CA GLU A 38 -4.73 14.19 7.51
C GLU A 38 -4.17 14.49 6.11
N ARG A 39 -3.14 13.76 5.69
CA ARG A 39 -2.49 13.90 4.37
C ARG A 39 -3.25 13.20 3.25
N ILE A 40 -4.13 12.27 3.63
CA ILE A 40 -5.11 11.62 2.78
C ILE A 40 -6.45 11.57 3.53
N THR A 41 -7.53 11.53 2.78
CA THR A 41 -8.88 11.33 3.32
C THR A 41 -9.12 9.86 3.71
N ILE A 42 -10.17 9.60 4.48
CA ILE A 42 -10.60 8.24 4.79
C ILE A 42 -10.99 7.44 3.54
N GLU A 43 -11.54 8.10 2.53
CA GLU A 43 -11.91 7.48 1.25
C GLU A 43 -10.68 7.03 0.48
N GLU A 44 -9.65 7.87 0.43
CA GLU A 44 -8.36 7.53 -0.19
C GLU A 44 -7.63 6.44 0.60
N PHE A 45 -7.65 6.49 1.92
CA PHE A 45 -7.13 5.42 2.77
C PHE A 45 -7.77 4.07 2.43
N ASN A 46 -9.11 4.02 2.38
CA ASN A 46 -9.85 2.81 2.03
C ASN A 46 -9.52 2.34 0.60
N HIS A 47 -9.39 3.27 -0.34
CA HIS A 47 -8.99 2.97 -1.71
C HIS A 47 -7.61 2.29 -1.75
N TYR A 48 -6.60 2.85 -1.09
CA TYR A 48 -5.25 2.30 -1.09
C TYR A 48 -5.14 0.99 -0.29
N CYS A 49 -5.84 0.85 0.84
CA CYS A 49 -5.95 -0.44 1.53
C CYS A 49 -6.55 -1.52 0.62
N GLY A 50 -7.57 -1.16 -0.18
CA GLY A 50 -8.15 -2.05 -1.18
C GLY A 50 -7.14 -2.49 -2.24
N ARG A 51 -6.27 -1.59 -2.72
CA ARG A 51 -5.18 -1.93 -3.64
C ARG A 51 -4.15 -2.85 -3.00
N LEU A 52 -3.70 -2.55 -1.79
CA LEU A 52 -2.75 -3.38 -1.05
C LEU A 52 -3.28 -4.81 -0.87
N ASN A 53 -4.55 -4.96 -0.49
CA ASN A 53 -5.19 -6.26 -0.32
C ASN A 53 -5.19 -7.08 -1.62
N LYS A 54 -5.50 -6.46 -2.76
CA LYS A 54 -5.48 -7.12 -4.06
C LYS A 54 -4.08 -7.61 -4.44
N ILE A 55 -3.06 -6.77 -4.21
CA ILE A 55 -1.67 -7.13 -4.49
C ILE A 55 -1.23 -8.31 -3.61
N VAL A 56 -1.46 -8.23 -2.29
CA VAL A 56 -1.07 -9.29 -1.35
C VAL A 56 -1.79 -10.61 -1.66
N ALA A 57 -3.09 -10.56 -2.00
CA ALA A 57 -3.85 -11.74 -2.38
C ALA A 57 -3.26 -12.40 -3.65
N GLY A 58 -3.06 -11.63 -4.72
CA GLY A 58 -2.51 -12.16 -5.97
C GLY A 58 -1.08 -12.69 -5.82
N ARG A 59 -0.25 -12.04 -4.99
CA ARG A 59 1.12 -12.50 -4.69
C ARG A 59 1.15 -13.81 -3.88
N LYS A 60 0.15 -14.06 -3.02
CA LYS A 60 0.02 -15.33 -2.28
C LYS A 60 -0.46 -16.48 -3.15
N GLU A 61 -1.32 -16.22 -4.14
CA GLU A 61 -1.81 -17.23 -5.09
C GLU A 61 -0.72 -17.71 -6.06
N ALA A 62 0.29 -16.88 -6.31
CA ALA A 62 1.39 -17.17 -7.23
C ALA A 62 2.62 -17.84 -6.58
N ALA A 63 2.61 -18.03 -5.26
CA ALA A 63 3.70 -18.62 -4.46
C ALA A 63 3.39 -20.08 -4.10
#